data_AF-A0A3D0H2X5-F1
#
_entry.id   AF-A0A3D0H2X5-F1
#
_cell.length_a   1.000
_cell.length_b   1.000
_cell.length_c   1.000
_cell.angle_alpha   90.00
_cell.angle_beta   90.00
_cell.angle_gamma   90.00
#
_symmetry.space_group_name_H-M   'P 1'
#
loop_
_entity.id
_entity.type
_entity.pdbx_description
1 polymer ?
#
loop_
_entity_poly.entity_id
_entity_poly.type
_entity_poly.pdbx_seq_one_letter_code
_entity_poly.pdbx_strand_id
1 'polypeptide(L)'
;MAAYAMMAEHDSTHTANLPPLARDIPLHVQEILAGFQNRIAKVLRRIGCLDGLEMFASEHCLPRQFLGFVQKAMDLFDESSRFFVNYLRRNGQAIPCEEGCAHCCQNMPAGASSVELLYFYHGMHQSGAFARLFRRSMEAEQVLTQLFLQCQDKLGGSMAATGEDCRDQVLQLYQSLGRPCGFSRDHLCQLYPYRPFACRLHYSLSPAFWCNPGHFQFPHALIINLVPSECVYEALDRIERRLQMRLSGVLVCGLLELTVNVMHFDRIRWTH
;
A
#
# COMPACT_ATOMS: atom_id res chain seq x y z
N MET A 1 -23.32 -14.31 -0.21
CA MET A 1 -23.04 -13.85 -1.58
C MET A 1 -23.29 -12.34 -1.69
N ALA A 2 -22.41 -11.57 -1.06
CA ALA A 2 -22.26 -10.12 -1.19
C ALA A 2 -20.83 -9.84 -0.69
N ALA A 3 -19.84 -9.96 -1.58
CA ALA A 3 -18.42 -10.04 -1.19
C ALA A 3 -17.52 -9.12 -2.01
N TYR A 4 -18.05 -8.01 -2.53
CA TYR A 4 -17.28 -7.03 -3.30
C TYR A 4 -17.39 -5.58 -2.81
N ALA A 5 -17.74 -5.42 -1.53
CA ALA A 5 -17.52 -4.19 -0.79
C ALA A 5 -16.84 -4.54 0.55
N MET A 6 -15.63 -5.09 0.50
CA MET A 6 -14.71 -4.86 1.61
C MET A 6 -14.11 -3.46 1.39
N MET A 7 -14.97 -2.45 1.58
CA MET A 7 -14.52 -1.17 2.07
C MET A 7 -13.83 -1.50 3.39
N ALA A 8 -12.50 -1.53 3.42
CA ALA A 8 -11.82 -1.50 4.70
C ALA A 8 -12.41 -0.30 5.45
N GLU A 9 -12.99 -0.52 6.63
CA GLU A 9 -13.61 0.49 7.48
C GLU A 9 -12.62 1.53 8.03
N HIS A 10 -11.49 1.76 7.34
CA HIS A 10 -10.50 2.76 7.67
C HIS A 10 -10.32 3.75 6.51
N ASP A 11 -11.37 4.55 6.27
CA ASP A 11 -11.25 5.92 5.76
C ASP A 11 -12.60 6.66 5.97
N SER A 12 -12.85 7.06 7.22
CA SER A 12 -14.19 7.44 7.73
C SER A 12 -14.65 8.88 7.42
N THR A 13 -14.04 9.58 6.45
CA THR A 13 -14.54 10.89 5.98
C THR A 13 -14.88 10.92 4.48
N HIS A 14 -14.17 10.20 3.62
CA HIS A 14 -14.28 10.35 2.16
C HIS A 14 -15.22 9.34 1.47
N THR A 15 -15.61 8.28 2.16
CA THR A 15 -16.38 7.15 1.60
C THR A 15 -17.90 7.31 1.72
N ALA A 16 -18.37 8.16 2.64
CA ALA A 16 -19.79 8.34 2.96
C ALA A 16 -20.64 8.91 1.80
N ASN A 17 -20.01 9.51 0.79
CA ASN A 17 -20.67 10.20 -0.34
C ASN A 17 -20.37 9.60 -1.72
N LEU A 18 -19.90 8.34 -1.78
CA LEU A 18 -19.67 7.67 -3.06
C LEU A 18 -20.93 7.61 -3.95
N PRO A 19 -20.80 7.82 -5.27
CA PRO A 19 -21.93 7.74 -6.20
C PRO A 19 -22.51 6.31 -6.25
N PRO A 20 -23.82 6.14 -6.56
CA PRO A 20 -24.48 4.83 -6.58
C PRO A 20 -23.75 3.79 -7.45
N LEU A 21 -23.17 4.21 -8.58
CA LEU A 21 -22.39 3.35 -9.48
C LEU A 21 -21.12 2.74 -8.86
N ALA A 22 -20.58 3.37 -7.81
CA ALA A 22 -19.47 2.83 -7.04
C ALA A 22 -19.95 1.93 -5.88
N ARG A 23 -21.24 1.99 -5.52
CA ARG A 23 -21.87 1.18 -4.46
C ARG A 23 -22.55 -0.08 -5.00
N ASP A 24 -23.31 0.08 -6.08
CA ASP A 24 -24.16 -0.94 -6.68
C ASP A 24 -23.51 -1.51 -7.96
N ILE A 25 -22.41 -2.24 -7.78
CA ILE A 25 -21.67 -2.85 -8.87
C ILE A 25 -22.49 -4.02 -9.46
N PRO A 26 -22.74 -4.09 -10.78
CA PRO A 26 -23.48 -5.20 -11.40
C PRO A 26 -22.82 -6.55 -11.15
N LEU A 27 -23.62 -7.62 -11.00
CA LEU A 27 -23.13 -8.96 -10.67
C LEU A 27 -22.02 -9.45 -11.61
N HIS A 28 -22.17 -9.26 -12.93
CA HIS A 28 -21.16 -9.67 -13.91
C HIS A 28 -19.81 -8.95 -13.72
N VAL A 29 -19.81 -7.69 -13.28
CA VAL A 29 -18.59 -6.94 -12.97
C VAL A 29 -17.95 -7.49 -11.70
N GLN A 30 -18.77 -7.79 -10.67
CA GLN A 30 -18.28 -8.42 -9.44
C GLN A 30 -17.63 -9.79 -9.72
N GLU A 31 -18.22 -10.61 -10.58
CA GLU A 31 -17.67 -11.92 -10.96
C GLU A 31 -16.31 -11.80 -11.68
N ILE A 32 -16.16 -10.82 -12.57
CA ILE A 32 -14.88 -10.56 -13.24
C ILE A 32 -13.81 -10.13 -12.22
N LEU A 33 -14.15 -9.21 -11.31
CA LEU A 33 -13.25 -8.78 -10.23
C LEU A 33 -12.86 -9.96 -9.32
N ALA A 34 -13.83 -10.82 -8.97
CA ALA A 34 -13.59 -12.09 -8.26
C ALA A 34 -12.59 -12.99 -8.99
N GLY A 35 -12.72 -13.09 -10.30
CA GLY A 35 -11.77 -13.80 -11.16
C GLY A 35 -10.34 -13.27 -11.03
N PHE A 36 -10.16 -11.93 -11.03
CA PHE A 36 -8.84 -11.32 -10.82
C PHE A 36 -8.28 -11.62 -9.43
N GLN A 37 -9.06 -11.41 -8.36
CA GLN A 37 -8.58 -11.66 -6.99
C GLN A 37 -8.19 -13.12 -6.78
N ASN A 38 -8.97 -14.07 -7.29
CA ASN A 38 -8.62 -15.50 -7.25
C ASN A 38 -7.33 -15.82 -8.01
N ARG A 39 -7.08 -15.15 -9.15
CA ARG A 39 -5.81 -15.29 -9.90
C ARG A 39 -4.63 -14.71 -9.12
N ILE A 40 -4.79 -13.55 -8.49
CA ILE A 40 -3.77 -12.93 -7.61
C ILE A 40 -3.44 -13.87 -6.46
N ALA A 41 -4.46 -14.33 -5.72
CA ALA A 41 -4.31 -15.26 -4.61
C ALA A 41 -3.62 -16.56 -5.04
N LYS A 42 -3.95 -17.11 -6.22
CA LYS A 42 -3.28 -18.31 -6.78
C LYS A 42 -1.79 -18.07 -7.04
N VAL A 43 -1.41 -16.90 -7.54
CA VAL A 43 0.01 -16.55 -7.76
C VAL A 43 0.73 -16.39 -6.43
N LEU A 44 0.14 -15.69 -5.45
CA LEU A 44 0.72 -15.54 -4.11
C LEU A 44 0.87 -16.89 -3.39
N ARG A 45 -0.11 -17.79 -3.50
CA ARG A 45 0.01 -19.16 -2.95
C ARG A 45 1.21 -19.92 -3.53
N ARG A 46 1.60 -19.66 -4.78
CA ARG A 46 2.83 -20.25 -5.37
C ARG A 46 4.09 -19.71 -4.71
N ILE A 47 4.12 -18.43 -4.34
CA ILE A 47 5.20 -17.87 -3.52
C ILE A 47 5.28 -18.64 -2.20
N GLY A 48 4.14 -18.83 -1.54
CA GLY A 48 4.05 -19.58 -0.29
C GLY A 48 4.47 -21.05 -0.38
N CYS A 49 4.70 -21.59 -1.59
CA CYS A 49 5.23 -22.94 -1.83
C CYS A 49 6.71 -22.96 -2.23
N LEU A 50 7.39 -21.81 -2.33
CA LEU A 50 8.82 -21.76 -2.63
C LEU A 50 9.64 -22.24 -1.42
N ASP A 51 10.73 -22.95 -1.66
CA ASP A 51 11.65 -23.38 -0.60
C ASP A 51 12.53 -22.22 -0.12
N GLY A 52 12.96 -22.27 1.15
CA GLY A 52 13.94 -21.32 1.70
C GLY A 52 13.38 -19.98 2.18
N LEU A 53 12.06 -19.77 2.14
CA LEU A 53 11.45 -18.53 2.68
C LEU A 53 11.75 -18.32 4.16
N GLU A 54 11.70 -19.40 4.94
CA GLU A 54 12.01 -19.42 6.37
C GLU A 54 13.46 -19.07 6.72
N MET A 55 14.38 -19.26 5.78
CA MET A 55 15.79 -18.94 5.96
C MET A 55 16.13 -17.53 5.47
N PHE A 56 15.18 -16.80 4.88
CA PHE A 56 15.46 -15.51 4.27
C PHE A 56 16.06 -14.50 5.27
N ALA A 57 15.53 -14.43 6.49
CA ALA A 57 15.97 -13.46 7.48
C ALA A 57 17.44 -13.64 7.92
N SER A 58 18.00 -14.85 7.76
CA SER A 58 19.40 -15.14 8.10
C SER A 58 20.31 -15.23 6.88
N GLU A 59 19.79 -15.70 5.74
CA GLU A 59 20.60 -15.94 4.54
C GLU A 59 20.51 -14.81 3.51
N HIS A 60 19.52 -13.92 3.61
CA HIS A 60 19.25 -12.85 2.63
C HIS A 60 19.05 -13.38 1.19
N CYS A 61 18.72 -14.66 1.05
CA CYS A 61 18.57 -15.37 -0.20
C CYS A 61 17.10 -15.67 -0.48
N LEU A 62 16.64 -15.41 -1.71
CA LEU A 62 15.32 -15.82 -2.19
C LEU A 62 15.41 -16.41 -3.59
N PRO A 63 14.58 -17.41 -3.93
CA PRO A 63 14.47 -17.90 -5.31
C PRO A 63 14.05 -16.78 -6.26
N ARG A 64 14.66 -16.69 -7.45
CA ARG A 64 14.30 -15.66 -8.44
C ARG A 64 12.84 -15.72 -8.88
N GLN A 65 12.21 -16.90 -8.78
CA GLN A 65 10.78 -17.09 -9.02
C GLN A 65 9.92 -16.25 -8.07
N PHE A 66 10.39 -15.95 -6.85
CA PHE A 66 9.72 -15.05 -5.90
C PHE A 66 9.41 -13.71 -6.56
N LEU A 67 10.44 -13.06 -7.11
CA LEU A 67 10.29 -11.75 -7.76
C LEU A 67 9.31 -11.81 -8.94
N GLY A 68 9.41 -12.86 -9.77
CA GLY A 68 8.52 -13.06 -10.90
C GLY A 68 7.05 -13.26 -10.50
N PHE A 69 6.80 -13.97 -9.40
CA PHE A 69 5.44 -14.15 -8.88
C PHE A 69 4.90 -12.88 -8.21
N VAL A 70 5.71 -12.12 -7.46
CA VAL A 70 5.26 -10.84 -6.89
C VAL A 70 4.92 -9.85 -8.00
N GLN A 71 5.80 -9.67 -8.99
CA GLN A 71 5.53 -8.83 -10.17
C GLN A 71 4.21 -9.24 -10.83
N LYS A 72 4.03 -10.54 -11.09
CA LYS A 72 2.79 -11.05 -11.69
C LYS A 72 1.55 -10.77 -10.84
N ALA A 73 1.64 -10.84 -9.52
CA ALA A 73 0.54 -10.49 -8.63
C ALA A 73 0.20 -9.00 -8.71
N MET A 74 1.22 -8.13 -8.76
CA MET A 74 1.05 -6.68 -8.92
C MET A 74 0.45 -6.32 -10.29
N ASP A 75 0.90 -6.97 -11.36
CA ASP A 75 0.37 -6.75 -12.72
C ASP A 75 -1.11 -7.15 -12.81
N LEU A 76 -1.48 -8.28 -12.21
CA LEU A 76 -2.87 -8.74 -12.14
C LEU A 76 -3.76 -7.77 -11.36
N PHE A 77 -3.22 -7.14 -10.30
CA PHE A 77 -3.92 -6.13 -9.54
C PHE A 77 -4.12 -4.85 -10.39
N ASP A 78 -3.08 -4.39 -11.08
CA ASP A 78 -3.18 -3.24 -11.98
C ASP A 78 -4.18 -3.50 -13.13
N GLU A 79 -4.21 -4.73 -13.68
CA GLU A 79 -5.22 -5.16 -14.66
C GLU A 79 -6.64 -5.07 -14.09
N SER A 80 -6.84 -5.59 -12.87
CA SER A 80 -8.12 -5.53 -12.16
C SER A 80 -8.57 -4.09 -11.92
N SER A 81 -7.66 -3.23 -11.44
CA SER A 81 -7.96 -1.82 -11.21
C SER A 81 -8.28 -1.09 -12.51
N ARG A 82 -7.50 -1.33 -13.57
CA ARG A 82 -7.77 -0.73 -14.90
C ARG A 82 -9.13 -1.16 -15.45
N PHE A 83 -9.49 -2.43 -15.29
CA PHE A 83 -10.81 -2.92 -15.67
C PHE A 83 -11.92 -2.14 -14.94
N PHE A 84 -11.84 -2.02 -13.61
CA PHE A 84 -12.88 -1.36 -12.83
C PHE A 84 -12.94 0.15 -13.07
N VAL A 85 -11.78 0.82 -13.13
CA VAL A 85 -11.70 2.25 -13.45
C VAL A 85 -12.29 2.53 -14.84
N ASN A 86 -12.01 1.68 -15.83
CA ASN A 86 -12.59 1.82 -17.16
C ASN A 86 -14.11 1.56 -17.16
N TYR A 87 -14.60 0.62 -16.36
CA TYR A 87 -16.03 0.43 -16.14
C TYR A 87 -16.67 1.72 -15.59
N LEU A 88 -16.09 2.32 -14.54
CA LEU A 88 -16.61 3.57 -13.97
C LEU A 88 -16.57 4.73 -14.97
N ARG A 89 -15.47 4.89 -15.73
CA ARG A 89 -15.35 5.91 -16.79
C ARG A 89 -16.43 5.75 -17.87
N ARG A 90 -16.69 4.52 -18.32
CA ARG A 90 -17.75 4.24 -19.31
C ARG A 90 -19.15 4.54 -18.79
N ASN A 91 -19.33 4.55 -17.47
CA ASN A 91 -20.58 4.93 -16.81
C ASN A 91 -20.57 6.38 -16.30
N GLY A 92 -19.77 7.25 -16.92
CA GLY A 92 -19.82 8.70 -16.71
C GLY A 92 -18.99 9.24 -15.54
N GLN A 93 -18.20 8.41 -14.86
CA GLN A 93 -17.32 8.89 -13.78
C GLN A 93 -16.03 9.50 -14.34
N ALA A 94 -15.66 10.68 -13.87
CA ALA A 94 -14.39 11.32 -14.19
C ALA A 94 -13.31 10.88 -13.19
N ILE A 95 -12.45 9.95 -13.61
CA ILE A 95 -11.34 9.45 -12.79
C ILE A 95 -10.02 10.02 -13.34
N PRO A 96 -9.41 11.04 -12.70
CA PRO A 96 -8.20 11.69 -13.19
C PRO A 96 -6.90 10.95 -12.79
N CYS A 97 -7.02 9.88 -12.00
CA CYS A 97 -5.86 9.12 -11.55
C CYS A 97 -5.20 8.35 -12.70
N GLU A 98 -3.91 8.60 -12.90
CA GLU A 98 -3.03 7.93 -13.85
C GLU A 98 -1.58 7.98 -13.35
N GLU A 99 -0.68 7.31 -14.06
CA GLU A 99 0.74 7.43 -13.80
C GLU A 99 1.19 8.89 -13.96
N GLY A 100 1.94 9.39 -12.98
CA GLY A 100 2.35 10.81 -12.91
C GLY A 100 1.46 11.69 -12.05
N CYS A 101 0.28 11.23 -11.62
CA CYS A 101 -0.49 11.91 -10.58
C CYS A 101 0.13 11.69 -9.19
N ALA A 102 0.39 12.77 -8.44
CA ALA A 102 1.02 12.71 -7.12
C ALA A 102 0.25 13.44 -6.01
N HIS A 103 -1.01 13.80 -6.24
CA HIS A 103 -1.78 14.57 -5.26
C HIS A 103 -2.07 13.79 -3.97
N CYS A 104 -2.29 12.48 -4.04
CA CYS A 104 -2.42 11.62 -2.85
C CYS A 104 -1.07 11.16 -2.28
N CYS A 105 0.06 11.43 -2.95
CA CYS A 105 1.41 11.06 -2.50
C CYS A 105 1.92 11.96 -1.35
N GLN A 106 1.04 12.27 -0.41
CA GLN A 106 1.33 12.92 0.88
C GLN A 106 0.84 12.05 2.04
N ASN A 107 0.06 11.00 1.74
CA ASN A 107 -0.38 10.00 2.68
C ASN A 107 0.79 9.06 2.97
N MET A 108 1.00 8.71 4.23
CA MET A 108 1.93 7.65 4.61
C MET A 108 1.27 6.30 4.32
N PRO A 109 1.79 5.48 3.38
CA PRO A 109 1.18 4.19 3.07
C PRO A 109 1.32 3.23 4.25
N ALA A 110 0.23 2.59 4.63
CA ALA A 110 0.17 1.59 5.69
C ALA A 110 -0.54 0.31 5.18
N GLY A 111 -0.27 -0.81 5.84
CA GLY A 111 -0.77 -2.13 5.45
C GLY A 111 0.08 -2.86 4.40
N ALA A 112 1.37 -2.52 4.27
CA ALA A 112 2.29 -3.26 3.40
C ALA A 112 2.71 -4.58 4.04
N SER A 113 2.58 -5.68 3.32
CA SER A 113 3.12 -7.00 3.71
C SER A 113 4.64 -7.08 3.56
N SER A 114 5.30 -8.03 4.23
CA SER A 114 6.73 -8.29 4.04
C SER A 114 7.05 -8.64 2.59
N VAL A 115 6.15 -9.33 1.89
CA VAL A 115 6.31 -9.62 0.45
C VAL A 115 6.40 -8.33 -0.38
N GLU A 116 5.52 -7.36 -0.08
CA GLU A 116 5.53 -6.05 -0.72
C GLU A 116 6.76 -5.23 -0.34
N LEU A 117 7.18 -5.27 0.93
CA LEU A 117 8.38 -4.59 1.41
C LEU A 117 9.64 -5.12 0.71
N LEU A 118 9.77 -6.44 0.54
CA LEU A 118 10.88 -7.06 -0.20
C LEU A 118 10.91 -6.63 -1.66
N TYR A 119 9.75 -6.57 -2.29
CA TYR A 119 9.61 -6.13 -3.68
C TYR A 119 9.94 -4.64 -3.85
N PHE A 120 9.49 -3.81 -2.91
CA PHE A 120 9.79 -2.38 -2.87
C PHE A 120 11.28 -2.14 -2.60
N TYR A 121 11.88 -2.87 -1.66
CA TYR A 121 13.31 -2.85 -1.34
C TYR A 121 14.17 -3.24 -2.55
N HIS A 122 13.77 -4.28 -3.29
CA HIS A 122 14.39 -4.61 -4.57
C HIS A 122 14.35 -3.41 -5.54
N GLY A 123 13.18 -2.78 -5.70
CA GLY A 123 13.02 -1.56 -6.51
C GLY A 123 13.93 -0.40 -6.07
N MET A 124 14.09 -0.19 -4.77
CA MET A 124 15.00 0.84 -4.23
C MET A 124 16.44 0.63 -4.71
N HIS A 125 16.92 -0.62 -4.74
CA HIS A 125 18.25 -0.95 -5.27
C HIS A 125 18.31 -0.81 -6.80
N GLN A 126 17.28 -1.25 -7.53
CA GLN A 126 17.23 -1.13 -8.99
C GLN A 126 17.21 0.33 -9.47
N SER A 127 16.61 1.23 -8.69
CA SER A 127 16.55 2.66 -9.03
C SER A 127 17.92 3.38 -9.03
N GLY A 128 18.97 2.74 -8.48
CA GLY A 128 20.28 3.39 -8.27
C GLY A 128 20.28 4.49 -7.19
N ALA A 129 19.15 4.69 -6.51
CA ALA A 129 18.94 5.78 -5.56
C ALA A 129 18.80 5.34 -4.10
N PHE A 130 19.14 4.08 -3.81
CA PHE A 130 18.94 3.43 -2.51
C PHE A 130 19.28 4.32 -1.31
N ALA A 131 20.50 4.88 -1.24
CA ALA A 131 20.95 5.70 -0.11
C ALA A 131 20.08 6.95 0.12
N ARG A 132 19.60 7.59 -0.96
CA ARG A 132 18.70 8.74 -0.85
C ARG A 132 17.32 8.29 -0.36
N LEU A 133 16.77 7.23 -0.94
CA LEU A 133 15.44 6.72 -0.60
C LEU A 133 15.40 6.24 0.86
N PHE A 134 16.45 5.54 1.32
CA PHE A 134 16.63 5.17 2.73
C PHE A 134 16.67 6.38 3.65
N ARG A 135 17.44 7.42 3.31
CA ARG A 135 17.49 8.67 4.09
C ARG A 135 16.11 9.33 4.19
N ARG A 136 15.36 9.36 3.09
CA ARG A 136 13.97 9.89 3.10
C ARG A 136 13.03 9.04 3.96
N SER A 137 13.22 7.72 4.02
CA SER A 137 12.48 6.86 4.96
C SER A 137 12.81 7.20 6.42
N MET A 138 14.09 7.41 6.76
CA MET A 138 14.52 7.85 8.10
C MET A 138 13.89 9.20 8.48
N GLU A 139 13.94 10.19 7.58
CA GLU A 139 13.33 11.50 7.82
C GLU A 139 11.81 11.40 8.04
N ALA A 140 11.13 10.50 7.32
CA ALA A 140 9.70 10.28 7.48
C ALA A 140 9.36 9.56 8.80
N GLU A 141 10.15 8.55 9.19
CA GLU A 141 9.99 7.84 10.46
C GLU A 141 10.22 8.79 11.65
N GLN A 142 11.23 9.65 11.60
CA GLN A 142 11.47 10.66 12.64
C GLN A 142 10.25 11.56 12.87
N VAL A 143 9.59 11.99 11.79
CA VAL A 143 8.36 12.78 11.87
C VAL A 143 7.22 11.95 12.47
N LEU A 144 7.03 10.70 12.04
CA LEU A 144 6.00 9.82 12.60
C LEU A 144 6.20 9.59 14.10
N THR A 145 7.43 9.32 14.53
CA THR A 145 7.77 9.13 15.94
C THR A 145 7.51 10.39 16.77
N GLN A 146 7.83 11.57 16.24
CA GLN A 146 7.51 12.84 16.91
C GLN A 146 5.99 13.04 17.06
N LEU A 147 5.21 12.78 16.00
CA LEU A 147 3.75 12.87 16.05
C LEU A 147 3.15 11.86 17.03
N PHE A 148 3.69 10.64 17.07
CA PHE A 148 3.27 9.61 18.01
C PHE A 148 3.47 10.03 19.47
N LEU A 149 4.65 10.58 19.80
CA LEU A 149 4.92 11.12 21.15
C LEU A 149 3.95 12.27 21.50
N GLN A 150 3.68 13.17 20.56
CA GLN A 150 2.71 14.26 20.76
C GLN A 150 1.29 13.75 20.98
N CYS A 151 0.88 12.68 20.27
CA CYS A 151 -0.40 12.01 20.49
C CYS A 151 -0.46 11.39 21.89
N GLN A 152 0.60 10.70 22.32
CA GLN A 152 0.67 10.10 23.66
C GLN A 152 0.60 11.15 24.77
N ASP A 153 1.34 12.25 24.66
CA ASP A 153 1.33 13.34 25.65
C ASP A 153 -0.07 13.96 25.78
N LYS A 154 -0.78 14.15 24.66
CA LYS A 154 -2.17 14.67 24.65
C LYS A 154 -3.19 13.66 25.18
N LEU A 155 -2.93 12.35 25.02
CA LEU A 155 -3.77 11.26 25.51
C LEU A 155 -3.52 10.92 26.99
N GLY A 156 -2.57 11.60 27.65
CA GLY A 156 -2.17 11.45 29.06
C GLY A 156 -3.29 11.64 30.10
N GLY A 157 -4.24 10.71 30.12
CA GLY A 157 -5.37 10.66 31.06
C GLY A 157 -6.57 9.82 30.60
N SER A 158 -6.69 9.44 29.32
CA SER A 158 -7.80 8.61 28.84
C SER A 158 -7.33 7.20 28.51
N MET A 159 -7.67 6.25 29.38
CA MET A 159 -7.38 4.81 29.24
C MET A 159 -8.16 4.09 28.11
N ALA A 160 -8.80 4.83 27.20
CA ALA A 160 -9.77 4.26 26.25
C ALA A 160 -9.32 4.26 24.77
N ALA A 161 -8.19 4.86 24.41
CA ALA A 161 -7.68 4.78 23.05
C ALA A 161 -6.90 3.47 22.87
N THR A 162 -7.34 2.62 21.95
CA THR A 162 -6.57 1.43 21.56
C THR A 162 -5.29 1.87 20.84
N GLY A 163 -4.27 1.00 20.78
CA GLY A 163 -3.05 1.31 20.03
C GLY A 163 -3.29 1.59 18.54
N GLU A 164 -4.42 1.12 18.00
CA GLU A 164 -4.86 1.32 16.62
C GLU A 164 -5.43 2.72 16.39
N ASP A 165 -6.24 3.25 17.32
CA ASP A 165 -6.77 4.62 17.26
C ASP A 165 -5.65 5.67 17.24
N CYS A 166 -4.59 5.44 18.03
CA CYS A 166 -3.42 6.31 18.06
C CYS A 166 -2.64 6.29 16.73
N ARG A 167 -2.52 5.10 16.10
CA ARG A 167 -1.84 4.96 14.80
C ARG A 167 -2.55 5.77 13.72
N ASP A 168 -3.86 5.61 13.60
CA ASP A 168 -4.63 6.28 12.55
C ASP A 168 -4.60 7.81 12.72
N GLN A 169 -4.69 8.28 13.97
CA GLN A 169 -4.53 9.70 14.27
C GLN A 169 -3.14 10.21 13.87
N VAL A 170 -2.07 9.45 14.12
CA VAL A 170 -0.71 9.82 13.68
C VAL A 170 -0.60 9.89 12.17
N LEU A 171 -1.20 8.95 11.43
CA LEU A 171 -1.19 8.96 9.96
C LEU A 171 -1.98 10.15 9.39
N GLN A 172 -3.12 10.50 9.98
CA GLN A 172 -3.89 11.70 9.61
C GLN A 172 -3.11 12.98 9.89
N LEU A 173 -2.44 13.07 11.06
CA LEU A 173 -1.59 14.20 11.39
C LEU A 173 -0.42 14.31 10.40
N TYR A 174 0.22 13.19 10.06
CA TYR A 174 1.28 13.16 9.07
C TYR A 174 0.82 13.69 7.71
N GLN A 175 -0.36 13.26 7.25
CA GLN A 175 -0.98 13.74 6.01
C GLN A 175 -1.21 15.25 6.04
N SER A 176 -1.69 15.79 7.17
CA SER A 176 -1.97 17.23 7.30
C SER A 176 -0.71 18.11 7.25
N LEU A 177 0.49 17.55 7.43
CA LEU A 177 1.75 18.27 7.23
C LEU A 177 2.02 18.62 5.76
N GLY A 178 1.25 18.06 4.82
CA GLY A 178 1.36 18.38 3.39
C GLY A 178 2.69 17.98 2.75
N ARG A 179 3.42 17.04 3.36
CA ARG A 179 4.76 16.64 2.92
C ARG A 179 4.66 15.69 1.73
N PRO A 180 5.42 15.92 0.63
CA PRO A 180 5.48 14.95 -0.45
C PRO A 180 6.14 13.65 0.03
N CYS A 181 5.69 12.53 -0.52
CA CYS A 181 6.24 11.21 -0.28
C CYS A 181 7.75 11.19 -0.56
N GLY A 182 8.53 10.60 0.36
CA GLY A 182 9.99 10.51 0.25
C GLY A 182 10.51 9.76 -0.99
N PHE A 183 9.66 8.99 -1.65
CA PHE A 183 9.98 8.26 -2.88
C PHE A 183 9.68 9.06 -4.16
N SER A 184 9.10 10.26 -4.04
CA SER A 184 8.80 11.16 -5.15
C SER A 184 9.99 12.04 -5.52
N ARG A 185 10.16 12.33 -6.81
CA ARG A 185 11.05 13.35 -7.36
C ARG A 185 10.36 13.99 -8.54
N ASP A 186 10.35 15.32 -8.57
CA ASP A 186 9.67 16.10 -9.64
C ASP A 186 8.21 15.65 -9.84
N HIS A 187 7.52 15.36 -8.73
CA HIS A 187 6.15 14.84 -8.69
C HIS A 187 5.96 13.43 -9.27
N LEU A 188 7.03 12.69 -9.55
CA LEU A 188 6.98 11.33 -10.05
C LEU A 188 7.51 10.34 -8.99
N CYS A 189 6.77 9.25 -8.78
CA CYS A 189 7.24 8.17 -7.92
C CYS A 189 8.39 7.43 -8.60
N GLN A 190 9.58 7.44 -7.98
CA GLN A 190 10.76 6.77 -8.54
C GLN A 190 10.69 5.24 -8.46
N LEU A 191 9.67 4.73 -7.78
CA LEU A 191 9.40 3.32 -7.54
C LEU A 191 8.00 2.92 -8.02
N TYR A 192 7.44 3.65 -9.01
CA TYR A 192 6.07 3.46 -9.46
C TYR A 192 5.73 1.98 -9.82
N PRO A 193 6.59 1.22 -10.51
CA PRO A 193 6.34 -0.20 -10.81
C PRO A 193 6.38 -1.12 -9.57
N TYR A 194 7.05 -0.69 -8.50
CA TYR A 194 7.28 -1.46 -7.28
C TYR A 194 6.31 -1.12 -6.15
N ARG A 195 5.37 -0.20 -6.38
CA ARG A 195 4.41 0.28 -5.37
C ARG A 195 3.68 -0.88 -4.68
N PRO A 196 3.47 -0.83 -3.36
CA PRO A 196 2.62 -1.78 -2.63
C PRO A 196 1.14 -1.57 -3.00
N PHE A 197 0.27 -2.51 -2.64
CA PHE A 197 -1.19 -2.41 -2.78
C PHE A 197 -1.73 -1.14 -2.14
N ALA A 198 -1.22 -0.77 -0.96
CA ALA A 198 -1.56 0.48 -0.27
C ALA A 198 -1.36 1.73 -1.15
N CYS A 199 -0.44 1.71 -2.12
CA CYS A 199 -0.23 2.82 -3.05
C CYS A 199 -1.03 2.68 -4.37
N ARG A 200 -1.57 1.49 -4.67
CA ARG A 200 -2.25 1.17 -5.95
C ARG A 200 -3.77 1.22 -5.84
N LEU A 201 -4.31 1.12 -4.63
CA LEU A 201 -5.75 0.92 -4.41
C LEU A 201 -6.57 2.21 -4.49
N HIS A 202 -5.96 3.39 -4.37
CA HIS A 202 -6.67 4.67 -4.27
C HIS A 202 -6.98 5.29 -5.63
N TYR A 203 -8.25 5.64 -5.89
CA TYR A 203 -8.68 6.39 -7.06
C TYR A 203 -9.65 7.51 -6.67
N SER A 204 -9.40 8.72 -7.17
CA SER A 204 -10.28 9.87 -6.97
C SER A 204 -11.41 9.85 -8.00
N LEU A 205 -12.64 10.12 -7.53
CA LEU A 205 -13.80 10.46 -8.35
C LEU A 205 -14.00 11.99 -8.45
N SER A 206 -13.18 12.75 -7.72
CA SER A 206 -13.11 14.21 -7.77
C SER A 206 -11.89 14.67 -8.60
N PRO A 207 -11.78 15.96 -8.94
CA PRO A 207 -10.54 16.49 -9.53
C PRO A 207 -9.32 16.13 -8.68
N ALA A 208 -8.22 15.72 -9.31
CA ALA A 208 -7.08 15.11 -8.62
C ALA A 208 -6.47 16.01 -7.53
N PHE A 209 -6.47 17.33 -7.74
CA PHE A 209 -5.94 18.30 -6.79
C PHE A 209 -6.74 18.38 -5.48
N TRP A 210 -7.96 17.83 -5.42
CA TRP A 210 -8.71 17.68 -4.16
C TRP A 210 -8.09 16.62 -3.25
N CYS A 211 -7.30 15.69 -3.77
CA CYS A 211 -6.59 14.71 -2.94
C CYS A 211 -5.40 15.31 -2.17
N ASN A 212 -5.10 16.60 -2.36
CA ASN A 212 -4.06 17.31 -1.62
C ASN A 212 -4.62 17.88 -0.30
N PRO A 213 -4.13 17.46 0.87
CA PRO A 213 -4.54 17.99 2.19
C PRO A 213 -4.52 19.51 2.32
N GLY A 214 -3.64 20.21 1.58
CA GLY A 214 -3.58 21.67 1.57
C GLY A 214 -4.67 22.35 0.72
N HIS A 215 -5.48 21.60 -0.01
CA HIS A 215 -6.55 22.15 -0.85
C HIS A 215 -7.85 22.32 -0.06
N PHE A 216 -8.54 23.45 -0.21
CA PHE A 216 -9.77 23.75 0.54
C PHE A 216 -10.92 22.76 0.31
N GLN A 217 -10.93 22.07 -0.84
CA GLN A 217 -11.89 21.00 -1.15
C GLN A 217 -11.44 19.61 -0.69
N PHE A 218 -10.30 19.49 0.01
CA PHE A 218 -9.81 18.19 0.48
C PHE A 218 -10.86 17.39 1.27
N PRO A 219 -11.58 17.97 2.25
CA PRO A 219 -12.64 17.26 2.98
C PRO A 219 -13.77 16.72 2.09
N HIS A 220 -13.92 17.26 0.88
CA HIS A 220 -14.96 16.90 -0.09
C HIS A 220 -14.45 15.99 -1.21
N ALA A 221 -13.17 15.60 -1.18
CA ALA A 221 -12.64 14.62 -2.12
C ALA A 221 -13.38 13.29 -2.00
N LEU A 222 -13.86 12.78 -3.13
CA LEU A 222 -14.46 11.45 -3.23
C LEU A 222 -13.38 10.47 -3.68
N ILE A 223 -13.05 9.50 -2.83
CA ILE A 223 -12.01 8.51 -3.09
C ILE A 223 -12.61 7.11 -2.97
N ILE A 224 -12.33 6.27 -3.96
CA ILE A 224 -12.60 4.83 -3.88
C ILE A 224 -11.30 4.06 -3.66
N ASN A 225 -11.40 3.01 -2.85
CA ASN A 225 -10.30 2.13 -2.50
C ASN A 225 -10.60 0.74 -3.08
N LEU A 226 -9.80 0.31 -4.06
CA LEU A 226 -9.88 -1.02 -4.68
C LEU A 226 -9.07 -2.02 -3.85
N VAL A 227 -9.56 -2.33 -2.66
CA VAL A 227 -8.84 -3.16 -1.69
C VAL A 227 -8.76 -4.61 -2.18
N PRO A 228 -7.64 -5.32 -1.99
CA PRO A 228 -7.58 -6.77 -2.18
C PRO A 228 -8.66 -7.50 -1.38
N SER A 229 -9.21 -8.59 -1.92
CA SER A 229 -10.19 -9.40 -1.18
C SER A 229 -9.53 -10.30 -0.14
N GLU A 230 -10.32 -10.84 0.79
CA GLU A 230 -9.89 -11.78 1.84
C GLU A 230 -8.98 -12.90 1.31
N CYS A 231 -9.29 -13.52 0.17
CA CYS A 231 -8.48 -14.63 -0.36
C CYS A 231 -7.05 -14.22 -0.76
N VAL A 232 -6.82 -12.94 -1.05
CA VAL A 232 -5.50 -12.37 -1.31
C VAL A 232 -4.76 -12.14 0.01
N TYR A 233 -5.42 -11.56 1.02
CA TYR A 233 -4.85 -11.39 2.35
C TYR A 233 -4.49 -12.73 3.01
N GLU A 234 -5.37 -13.73 2.94
CA GLU A 234 -5.05 -15.10 3.41
C GLU A 234 -3.82 -15.69 2.72
N ALA A 235 -3.61 -15.37 1.44
CA ALA A 235 -2.44 -15.84 0.70
C ALA A 235 -1.18 -15.11 1.15
N LEU A 236 -1.25 -13.80 1.42
CA LEU A 236 -0.15 -13.03 2.01
C LEU A 236 0.19 -13.55 3.42
N ASP A 237 -0.80 -13.75 4.30
CA ASP A 237 -0.61 -14.24 5.66
C ASP A 237 0.07 -15.61 5.73
N ARG A 238 -0.17 -16.47 4.72
CA ARG A 238 0.55 -17.75 4.59
C ARG A 238 2.03 -17.54 4.30
N ILE A 239 2.38 -16.54 3.48
CA ILE A 239 3.76 -16.20 3.17
C ILE A 239 4.42 -15.52 4.38
N GLU A 240 3.73 -14.60 5.05
CA GLU A 240 4.22 -13.93 6.27
C GLU A 240 4.65 -14.93 7.34
N ARG A 241 3.80 -15.95 7.60
CA ARG A 241 4.12 -17.02 8.56
C ARG A 241 5.37 -17.81 8.21
N ARG A 242 5.72 -17.90 6.91
CA ARG A 242 6.95 -18.58 6.46
C ARG A 242 8.16 -17.67 6.51
N LEU A 243 8.03 -16.40 6.08
CA LEU A 243 9.14 -15.44 6.15
C LEU A 243 9.57 -15.16 7.60
N GLN A 244 8.66 -15.28 8.57
CA GLN A 244 8.91 -15.08 10.00
C GLN A 244 9.51 -13.70 10.34
N MET A 245 9.36 -12.73 9.44
CA MET A 245 9.77 -11.36 9.68
C MET A 245 8.60 -10.61 10.34
N ARG A 246 8.83 -10.04 11.52
CA ARG A 246 7.84 -9.21 12.21
C ARG A 246 8.08 -7.74 11.88
N LEU A 247 7.80 -7.38 10.62
CA LEU A 247 7.98 -6.01 10.13
C LEU A 247 6.73 -5.17 10.35
N SER A 248 6.92 -3.87 10.54
CA SER A 248 5.84 -2.88 10.57
C SER A 248 5.14 -2.78 9.21
N GLY A 249 3.80 -2.74 9.23
CA GLY A 249 2.99 -2.51 8.04
C GLY A 249 3.00 -1.05 7.55
N VAL A 250 3.55 -0.12 8.33
CA VAL A 250 3.76 1.27 7.86
C VAL A 250 4.98 1.28 6.96
N LEU A 251 4.81 1.69 5.69
CA LEU A 251 5.78 1.44 4.63
C LEU A 251 7.20 1.88 4.99
N VAL A 252 7.39 3.11 5.48
CA VAL A 252 8.74 3.59 5.81
C VAL A 252 9.33 2.88 7.02
N CYS A 253 8.53 2.56 8.04
CA CYS A 253 9.00 1.85 9.24
C CYS A 253 9.41 0.41 8.87
N GLY A 254 8.55 -0.32 8.16
CA GLY A 254 8.85 -1.68 7.70
C GLY A 254 10.06 -1.75 6.77
N LEU A 255 10.26 -0.75 5.90
CA LEU A 255 11.46 -0.65 5.07
C LEU A 255 12.73 -0.39 5.89
N LEU A 256 12.67 0.44 6.93
CA LEU A 256 13.82 0.69 7.81
C LEU A 256 14.18 -0.56 8.61
N GLU A 257 13.18 -1.24 9.19
CA GLU A 257 13.37 -2.51 9.89
C GLU A 257 13.97 -3.58 8.97
N LEU A 258 13.42 -3.73 7.76
CA LEU A 258 13.96 -4.64 6.75
C LEU A 258 15.40 -4.26 6.38
N THR A 259 15.68 -2.97 6.20
CA THR A 259 17.01 -2.51 5.77
C THR A 259 18.07 -2.71 6.85
N VAL A 260 17.76 -2.33 8.09
CA VAL A 260 18.73 -2.24 9.19
C VAL A 260 18.82 -3.53 9.96
N ASN A 261 17.67 -4.12 10.33
CA ASN A 261 17.60 -5.25 11.26
C ASN A 261 17.70 -6.59 10.56
N VAL A 262 17.25 -6.67 9.29
CA VAL A 262 17.31 -7.90 8.50
C VAL A 262 18.48 -7.81 7.52
N MET A 263 18.36 -6.96 6.49
CA MET A 263 19.30 -6.96 5.37
C MET A 263 20.68 -6.38 5.69
N HIS A 264 20.85 -5.63 6.78
CA HIS A 264 22.09 -4.91 7.09
C HIS A 264 22.65 -4.11 5.91
N PHE A 265 21.76 -3.43 5.17
CA PHE A 265 22.04 -2.69 3.94
C PHE A 265 22.47 -3.52 2.71
N ASP A 266 22.52 -4.85 2.82
CA ASP A 266 22.85 -5.74 1.70
C ASP A 266 21.71 -5.88 0.69
N ARG A 267 22.07 -6.34 -0.52
CA ARG A 267 21.10 -6.70 -1.55
C ARG A 267 20.55 -8.09 -1.30
N ILE A 268 19.27 -8.28 -1.60
CA ILE A 268 18.68 -9.62 -1.70
C ILE A 268 19.46 -10.42 -2.75
N ARG A 269 19.94 -11.59 -2.35
CA ARG A 269 20.62 -12.54 -3.23
C ARG A 269 19.57 -13.42 -3.89
N TRP A 270 19.47 -13.32 -5.21
CA TRP A 270 18.50 -14.12 -5.98
C TRP A 270 19.13 -15.43 -6.42
N THR A 271 18.62 -16.55 -5.92
CA THR A 271 19.05 -17.88 -6.33
C THR A 271 18.33 -18.32 -7.61
N HIS A 272 18.97 -19.21 -8.38
CA HIS A 272 18.44 -19.74 -9.63
C HIS A 272 17.23 -20.67 -9.41
#